data_AF-A0A943XPC4-F1
#
_entry.id   AF-A0A943XPC4-F1
#
_cell.length_a   1.000
_cell.length_b   1.000
_cell.length_c   1.000
_cell.angle_alpha   90.00
_cell.angle_beta   90.00
_cell.angle_gamma   90.00
#
_symmetry.space_group_name_H-M   'P 1'
#
loop_
_entity.id
_entity.type
_entity.pdbx_description
1 polymer ?
#
loop_
_entity_poly.entity_id
_entity_poly.type
_entity_poly.pdbx_seq_one_letter_code
_entity_poly.pdbx_strand_id
1 'polypeptide(L)'
;MSKIVKSISFLSLFALSGCFTTEMKRLPSTGEEHVLVSNYGWNLFTCIPLLCGNALPEEERLLPWAFFRNDVTLEKVQSALSQYAKKQGKEITNLVYRNDNRILLNIPGDIPIPIPYILCYREVQLSGVLK
;
A
#
# COMPACT_ATOMS: atom_id res chain seq x y z
N MET A 1 22.47 13.42 37.10
CA MET A 1 21.39 12.82 36.30
C MET A 1 21.46 13.40 34.90
N SER A 2 22.18 12.72 34.00
CA SER A 2 22.41 13.19 32.62
C SER A 2 21.30 12.68 31.71
N LYS A 3 20.65 13.59 30.97
CA LYS A 3 19.57 13.27 30.04
C LYS A 3 20.16 12.60 28.80
N ILE A 4 19.87 11.31 28.62
CA ILE A 4 20.10 10.59 27.37
C ILE A 4 19.10 11.16 26.36
N VAL A 5 19.58 12.05 25.48
CA VAL A 5 18.87 12.48 24.28
C VAL A 5 18.89 11.28 23.33
N LYS A 6 17.79 10.51 23.31
CA LYS A 6 17.57 9.47 22.31
C LYS A 6 17.39 10.14 20.95
N SER A 7 18.46 10.18 20.16
CA SER A 7 18.37 10.38 18.71
C SER A 7 17.58 9.22 18.12
N ILE A 8 16.25 9.38 18.06
CA ILE A 8 15.37 8.47 17.35
C ILE A 8 15.67 8.67 15.87
N SER A 9 16.30 7.65 15.29
CA SER A 9 16.63 7.54 13.88
C SER A 9 15.44 7.90 13.01
N PHE A 10 15.53 9.01 12.29
CA PHE A 10 14.55 9.40 11.27
C PHE A 10 14.48 8.39 10.09
N LEU A 11 15.48 7.50 9.96
CA LEU A 11 15.51 6.46 8.93
C LEU A 11 14.54 5.28 9.18
N SER A 12 14.14 5.01 10.42
CA SER A 12 13.21 3.90 10.71
C SER A 12 11.74 4.24 10.46
N LEU A 13 11.40 5.52 10.22
CA LEU A 13 10.02 5.92 9.90
C LEU A 13 9.61 5.56 8.46
N PHE A 14 10.56 5.50 7.52
CA PHE A 14 10.28 5.15 6.12
C PHE A 14 10.16 3.64 5.86
N ALA A 15 10.51 2.79 6.83
CA ALA A 15 10.49 1.34 6.69
C ALA A 15 9.25 0.67 7.31
N LEU A 16 8.36 1.43 7.95
CA LEU A 16 7.24 0.88 8.75
C LEU A 16 5.84 1.21 8.23
N SER A 17 5.69 2.21 7.37
CA SER A 17 4.39 2.50 6.75
C SER A 17 4.20 1.61 5.53
N GLY A 18 3.30 0.62 5.61
CA GLY A 18 2.75 0.00 4.41
C GLY A 18 2.24 1.08 3.46
N CYS A 19 2.44 0.90 2.15
CA CYS A 19 2.13 1.95 1.18
C CYS A 19 0.64 1.93 0.84
N PHE A 20 -0.07 2.57 1.75
CA PHE A 20 -1.50 2.76 1.76
C PHE A 20 -1.82 4.24 1.69
N THR A 21 -2.81 4.58 0.87
CA THR A 21 -3.46 5.89 0.90
C THR A 21 -4.93 5.70 1.20
N THR A 22 -5.49 6.60 2.00
CA THR A 22 -6.94 6.68 2.23
C THR A 22 -7.35 8.12 1.99
N GLU A 23 -8.08 8.33 0.91
CA GLU A 23 -8.60 9.63 0.51
C GLU A 23 -10.09 9.67 0.80
N MET A 24 -10.58 10.81 1.30
CA MET A 24 -11.99 11.00 1.61
C MET A 24 -12.48 12.32 1.01
N LYS A 25 -13.66 12.27 0.40
CA LYS A 25 -14.35 13.44 -0.12
C LYS A 25 -15.82 13.39 0.29
N ARG A 26 -16.26 14.40 1.02
CA ARG A 26 -17.67 14.55 1.41
C ARG A 26 -18.41 15.41 0.40
N LEU A 27 -19.57 14.98 -0.05
CA LEU A 27 -20.47 15.82 -0.85
C LEU A 27 -21.34 16.70 0.07
N PRO A 28 -21.26 18.04 -0.05
CA PRO A 28 -22.09 18.93 0.78
C PRO A 28 -23.59 18.79 0.53
N SER A 29 -23.99 18.39 -0.69
CA SER A 29 -25.39 18.31 -1.13
C SER A 29 -26.14 17.10 -0.59
N THR A 30 -25.48 15.94 -0.49
CA THR A 30 -26.09 14.67 -0.04
C THR A 30 -25.64 14.25 1.34
N GLY A 31 -24.56 14.85 1.87
CA GLY A 31 -23.92 14.44 3.12
C GLY A 31 -23.10 13.15 3.00
N GLU A 32 -23.09 12.52 1.82
CA GLU A 32 -22.39 11.26 1.54
C GLU A 32 -20.87 11.44 1.58
N GLU A 33 -20.17 10.45 2.13
CA GLU A 33 -18.71 10.42 2.19
C GLU A 33 -18.17 9.37 1.23
N HIS A 34 -17.46 9.83 0.20
CA HIS A 34 -16.75 8.96 -0.72
C HIS A 34 -15.36 8.70 -0.16
N VAL A 35 -15.05 7.43 0.07
CA VAL A 35 -13.75 7.00 0.58
C VAL A 35 -13.08 6.15 -0.48
N LEU A 36 -11.81 6.45 -0.75
CA LEU A 36 -10.93 5.69 -1.63
C LEU A 36 -9.77 5.16 -0.79
N VAL A 37 -9.58 3.85 -0.79
CA VAL A 37 -8.42 3.21 -0.18
C VAL A 37 -7.58 2.59 -1.29
N SER A 38 -6.31 2.96 -1.34
CA SER A 38 -5.34 2.37 -2.27
C SER A 38 -4.21 1.70 -1.51
N ASN A 39 -3.73 0.59 -2.05
CA ASN A 39 -2.55 -0.15 -1.61
C ASN A 39 -1.66 -0.31 -2.83
N TYR A 40 -0.38 0.03 -2.73
CA TYR A 40 0.52 -0.02 -3.87
C TYR A 40 1.94 -0.45 -3.49
N GLY A 41 2.66 -1.01 -4.46
CA GLY A 41 3.97 -1.60 -4.24
C GLY A 41 4.77 -1.70 -5.53
N TRP A 42 6.09 -1.81 -5.35
CA TRP A 42 7.06 -1.83 -6.45
C TRP A 42 7.80 -3.17 -6.40
N ASN A 43 7.94 -3.84 -7.55
CA ASN A 43 8.55 -5.16 -7.66
C ASN A 43 9.62 -5.19 -8.77
N LEU A 44 10.73 -5.92 -8.57
CA LEU A 44 11.56 -6.41 -9.67
C LEU A 44 10.96 -7.67 -10.28
N PHE A 45 11.04 -7.79 -11.60
CA PHE A 45 10.63 -8.99 -12.34
C PHE A 45 9.23 -9.47 -11.98
N THR A 46 8.33 -8.56 -11.59
CA THR A 46 6.97 -8.80 -11.07
C THR A 46 6.87 -9.56 -9.74
N CYS A 47 7.95 -10.16 -9.24
CA CYS A 47 7.90 -11.11 -8.11
C CYS A 47 8.77 -10.74 -6.90
N ILE A 48 9.83 -9.93 -7.08
CA ILE A 48 10.72 -9.54 -5.98
C ILE A 48 10.29 -8.16 -5.48
N PRO A 49 9.71 -8.03 -4.27
CA PRO A 49 9.28 -6.75 -3.75
C PRO A 49 10.48 -5.85 -3.43
N LEU A 50 10.48 -4.63 -3.96
CA LEU A 50 11.54 -3.63 -3.78
C LEU A 50 11.23 -2.63 -2.68
N LEU A 51 10.02 -2.06 -2.75
CA LEU A 51 9.55 -1.00 -1.87
C LEU A 51 8.06 -1.18 -1.68
N CYS A 52 7.58 -0.75 -0.52
CA CYS A 52 6.16 -0.47 -0.30
C CYS A 52 5.19 -1.66 -0.27
N GLY A 53 5.65 -2.89 -0.47
CA GLY A 53 4.83 -4.08 -0.24
C GLY A 53 4.83 -4.41 1.26
N ASN A 54 3.79 -3.96 1.97
CA ASN A 54 3.55 -4.07 3.42
C ASN A 54 4.66 -4.78 4.20
N ALA A 55 5.51 -3.99 4.86
CA ALA A 55 6.55 -4.53 5.74
C ALA A 55 5.91 -5.55 6.70
N LEU A 56 6.59 -6.68 6.94
CA LEU A 56 6.17 -7.62 7.96
C LEU A 56 5.83 -6.86 9.24
N PRO A 57 4.70 -7.18 9.92
CA PRO A 57 4.46 -6.69 11.27
C PRO A 57 5.72 -6.88 12.10
N GLU A 58 6.04 -5.92 12.99
CA GLU A 58 7.28 -5.99 13.79
C GLU A 58 7.42 -7.33 14.53
N GLU A 59 6.27 -7.90 14.91
CA GLU A 59 6.09 -9.20 15.57
C GLU A 59 6.47 -10.41 14.69
N GLU A 60 6.44 -10.29 13.37
CA GLU A 60 6.74 -11.35 12.40
C GLU A 60 8.16 -11.23 11.79
N ARG A 61 8.95 -10.24 12.24
CA ARG A 61 10.30 -10.02 11.73
C ARG A 61 11.31 -10.91 12.44
N LEU A 62 11.84 -11.90 11.74
CA LEU A 62 12.95 -12.74 12.23
C LEU A 62 14.30 -12.00 12.29
N LEU A 63 14.45 -10.89 11.55
CA LEU A 63 15.66 -10.08 11.46
C LEU A 63 15.29 -8.59 11.51
N PRO A 64 16.20 -7.70 11.94
CA PRO A 64 15.97 -6.25 11.98
C PRO A 64 15.79 -5.61 10.60
N TRP A 65 15.99 -6.38 9.53
CA TRP A 65 15.72 -5.97 8.16
C TRP A 65 14.28 -6.30 7.80
N ALA A 66 13.51 -5.28 7.42
CA ALA A 66 12.16 -5.47 6.91
C ALA A 66 12.22 -6.17 5.55
N PHE A 67 11.82 -7.44 5.49
CA PHE A 67 11.53 -8.08 4.22
C PHE A 67 10.24 -7.46 3.67
N PHE A 68 10.33 -6.78 2.54
CA PHE A 68 9.14 -6.35 1.80
C PHE A 68 8.40 -7.60 1.32
N ARG A 69 7.07 -7.60 1.39
CA ARG A 69 6.22 -8.68 0.83
C ARG A 69 5.31 -8.09 -0.24
N ASN A 70 5.09 -8.80 -1.33
CA ASN A 70 4.15 -8.35 -2.37
C ASN A 70 2.68 -8.54 -1.92
N ASP A 71 2.27 -7.72 -0.95
CA ASP A 71 0.98 -7.77 -0.27
C ASP A 71 0.00 -6.73 -0.83
N VAL A 72 0.15 -6.38 -2.11
CA VAL A 72 -0.77 -5.49 -2.81
C VAL A 72 -1.99 -6.28 -3.25
N THR A 73 -2.93 -6.46 -2.32
CA THR A 73 -4.11 -7.31 -2.52
C THR A 73 -5.42 -6.60 -2.20
N LEU A 74 -6.51 -7.14 -2.75
CA LEU A 74 -7.87 -6.63 -2.53
C LEU A 74 -8.28 -6.79 -1.07
N GLU A 75 -7.91 -7.90 -0.43
CA GLU A 75 -8.30 -8.20 0.95
C GLU A 75 -7.78 -7.14 1.91
N LYS A 76 -6.58 -6.60 1.68
CA LYS A 76 -6.03 -5.56 2.55
C LYS A 76 -6.73 -4.21 2.38
N VAL A 77 -7.03 -3.78 1.14
CA VAL A 77 -7.81 -2.54 0.94
C VAL A 77 -9.25 -2.67 1.43
N GLN A 78 -9.85 -3.85 1.29
CA GLN A 78 -11.19 -4.15 1.78
C GLN A 78 -11.23 -4.17 3.30
N SER A 79 -10.24 -4.78 3.95
CA SER A 79 -10.07 -4.73 5.41
C SER A 79 -9.91 -3.29 5.90
N ALA A 80 -9.04 -2.51 5.26
CA ALA A 80 -8.82 -1.10 5.61
C ALA A 80 -10.09 -0.25 5.44
N LEU A 81 -10.81 -0.38 4.33
CA LEU A 81 -12.08 0.34 4.11
C LEU A 81 -13.15 -0.08 5.13
N SER A 82 -13.26 -1.38 5.43
CA SER A 82 -14.19 -1.90 6.44
C SER A 82 -13.89 -1.40 7.84
N GLN A 83 -12.61 -1.36 8.23
CA GLN A 83 -12.19 -0.81 9.50
C GLN A 83 -12.47 0.70 9.59
N TYR A 84 -12.22 1.43 8.49
CA TYR A 84 -12.54 2.85 8.42
C TYR A 84 -14.05 3.10 8.59
N ALA A 85 -14.90 2.38 7.85
CA ALA A 85 -16.35 2.50 7.97
C ALA A 85 -16.87 2.16 9.36
N LYS A 86 -16.36 1.08 9.97
CA LYS A 86 -16.69 0.70 11.36
C LYS A 86 -16.32 1.79 12.36
N LYS A 87 -15.15 2.44 12.20
CA LYS A 87 -14.73 3.56 13.05
C LYS A 87 -15.65 4.78 12.91
N GLN A 88 -16.25 4.98 11.73
CA GLN A 88 -17.22 6.05 11.49
C GLN A 88 -18.66 5.66 11.86
N GLY A 89 -18.91 4.39 12.22
CA GLY A 89 -20.26 3.89 12.50
C GLY A 89 -21.19 3.92 11.30
N LYS A 90 -20.64 3.81 10.07
CA LYS A 90 -21.37 3.92 8.81
C LYS A 90 -21.34 2.64 8.00
N GLU A 91 -22.34 2.46 7.14
CA GLU A 91 -22.38 1.35 6.20
C GLU A 91 -21.69 1.72 4.88
N ILE A 92 -21.04 0.74 4.25
CA ILE A 92 -20.38 0.92 2.96
C ILE A 92 -21.36 0.53 1.85
N THR A 93 -21.54 1.43 0.89
CA THR A 93 -22.36 1.24 -0.30
C THR A 93 -21.58 1.62 -1.55
N ASN A 94 -22.06 1.26 -2.74
CA ASN A 94 -21.46 1.66 -4.03
C ASN A 94 -19.96 1.37 -4.15
N LEU A 95 -19.56 0.12 -3.89
CA LEU A 95 -18.19 -0.32 -4.00
C LEU A 95 -17.71 -0.32 -5.46
N VAL A 96 -16.55 0.27 -5.71
CA VAL A 96 -15.87 0.23 -7.01
C VAL A 96 -14.42 -0.20 -6.79
N TYR A 97 -14.01 -1.21 -7.54
CA TYR A 97 -12.67 -1.79 -7.49
C TYR A 97 -11.86 -1.40 -8.72
N ARG A 98 -10.58 -1.08 -8.52
CA ARG A 98 -9.60 -0.90 -9.60
C ARG A 98 -8.30 -1.61 -9.27
N ASN A 99 -7.68 -2.17 -10.30
CA ASN A 99 -6.38 -2.81 -10.23
C ASN A 99 -5.52 -2.24 -11.35
N ASP A 100 -4.33 -1.77 -11.01
CA ASP A 100 -3.39 -1.18 -11.94
C ASP A 100 -2.05 -1.91 -11.80
N ASN A 101 -1.59 -2.50 -12.90
CA ASN A 101 -0.29 -3.16 -12.98
C ASN A 101 0.47 -2.55 -14.16
N ARG A 102 1.57 -1.86 -13.86
CA ARG A 102 2.38 -1.15 -14.86
C ARG A 102 3.82 -1.64 -14.84
N ILE A 103 4.38 -1.79 -16.03
CA ILE A 103 5.82 -1.97 -16.22
C ILE A 103 6.41 -0.56 -16.36
N LEU A 104 7.33 -0.21 -15.47
CA LEU A 104 7.94 1.12 -15.42
C LEU A 104 9.27 1.18 -16.19
N LEU A 105 10.02 0.07 -16.23
CA LEU A 105 11.27 0.00 -16.97
C LEU A 105 11.40 -1.35 -17.67
N ASN A 106 11.55 -1.28 -18.99
CA ASN A 106 11.87 -2.40 -19.86
C ASN A 106 13.28 -2.17 -20.43
N ILE A 107 14.14 -3.18 -20.40
CA ILE A 107 15.41 -3.11 -21.14
C ILE A 107 15.11 -3.52 -22.59
N PRO A 108 15.32 -2.64 -23.58
CA PRO A 108 15.24 -3.04 -24.98
C PRO A 108 16.30 -4.13 -25.24
N GLY A 109 15.85 -5.32 -25.64
CA GLY A 109 16.70 -6.49 -25.75
C GLY A 109 17.40 -6.59 -27.10
N ASP A 110 18.73 -6.63 -27.04
CA ASP A 110 19.57 -7.48 -27.91
C ASP A 110 20.41 -8.43 -27.01
N ILE A 111 19.83 -8.83 -25.86
CA ILE A 111 20.45 -9.73 -24.88
C ILE A 111 19.70 -11.07 -24.96
N PRO A 112 20.40 -12.21 -25.07
CA PRO A 112 19.79 -13.54 -25.28
C PRO A 112 19.03 -14.10 -24.07
N ILE A 113 18.85 -13.31 -23.00
CA ILE A 113 18.10 -13.70 -21.81
C ILE A 113 16.83 -12.84 -21.76
N PRO A 114 15.63 -13.43 -21.83
CA PRO A 114 14.38 -12.69 -21.70
C PRO A 114 14.20 -12.30 -20.23
N ILE A 115 14.88 -11.24 -19.80
CA ILE A 115 14.61 -10.62 -18.50
C ILE A 115 13.51 -9.58 -18.74
N PRO A 116 12.22 -9.92 -18.57
CA PRO A 116 11.20 -9.22 -19.33
C PRO A 116 10.90 -7.83 -18.76
N TYR A 117 11.02 -7.62 -17.44
CA TYR A 117 10.62 -6.35 -16.81
C TYR A 117 11.46 -6.08 -15.57
N ILE A 118 12.26 -5.02 -15.57
CA ILE A 118 13.11 -4.73 -14.40
C ILE A 118 12.27 -4.13 -13.29
N LEU A 119 11.43 -3.13 -13.56
CA LEU A 119 10.71 -2.42 -12.53
C LEU A 119 9.22 -2.43 -12.82
N CYS A 120 8.44 -2.94 -11.88
CA CYS A 120 6.99 -3.08 -11.98
C CYS A 120 6.31 -2.33 -10.83
N TYR A 121 5.21 -1.67 -11.13
CA TYR A 121 4.29 -1.05 -10.18
C TYR A 121 3.01 -1.85 -10.13
N ARG A 122 2.50 -2.06 -8.92
CA ARG A 122 1.20 -2.70 -8.69
C ARG A 122 0.43 -1.86 -7.70
N GLU A 123 -0.83 -1.60 -8.01
CA GLU A 123 -1.76 -0.87 -7.18
C GLU A 123 -3.13 -1.53 -7.21
N VAL A 124 -3.74 -1.61 -6.04
CA VAL A 124 -5.11 -2.03 -5.86
C VAL A 124 -5.83 -0.89 -5.16
N GLN A 125 -6.95 -0.46 -5.73
CA GLN A 125 -7.79 0.60 -5.21
C GLN A 125 -9.21 0.06 -4.96
N LEU A 126 -9.79 0.47 -3.84
CA LEU A 126 -11.18 0.19 -3.51
C LEU A 126 -11.82 1.50 -3.04
N SER A 127 -12.86 1.94 -3.73
CA SER A 127 -13.68 3.06 -3.30
C SER A 127 -15.06 2.63 -2.88
N GLY A 128 -15.66 3.36 -1.94
CA GLY A 128 -17.05 3.18 -1.53
C GLY A 128 -17.65 4.48 -1.00
N VAL A 129 -18.97 4.47 -0.82
CA VAL A 129 -19.74 5.56 -0.23
C VAL A 129 -20.19 5.14 1.17
N LEU A 130 -19.86 5.95 2.17
CA LEU A 130 -20.31 5.76 3.55
C LEU A 130 -21.62 6.50 3.78
N LYS A 131 -22.61 5.78 4.31
CA LYS A 131 -23.91 6.32 4.71
C LYS A 131 -24.21 6.00 6.17
#